data_AF-A0A0U2DG40-F1
#
_entry.id   AF-A0A0U2DG40-F1
#
_cell.length_a   1.000
_cell.length_b   1.000
_cell.length_c   1.000
_cell.angle_alpha   90.00
_cell.angle_beta   90.00
_cell.angle_gamma   90.00
#
_symmetry.space_group_name_H-M   'P 1'
#
loop_
_entity.id
_entity.type
_entity.pdbx_description
1 polymer ?
#
loop_
_entity_poly.entity_id
_entity_poly.type
_entity_poly.pdbx_seq_one_letter_code
_entity_poly.pdbx_strand_id
1 'polypeptide(L)'
;KGPNKLGLMGLLQPFSDGIKLFTKEQMYLNYSNYIYYYFSPIISFFLSLMIWMLIPYYFNFINFNLGILYLFCFLSVGVYTLLMAGWSSNSNYSMLGGLRAVAQTISYEVSLALIMISTLIMIMDFNLMVLKIYQQNIWFMFLMFPLSMCMFSSMLA
;
A
#
# COMPACT_ATOMS: atom_id res chain seq x y z
N LYS A 1 2.44 28.15 -5.51
CA LYS A 1 1.15 27.95 -6.22
C LYS A 1 1.25 26.63 -6.97
N GLY A 2 0.29 25.73 -6.81
CA GLY A 2 0.25 24.45 -7.50
C GLY A 2 -0.08 24.60 -8.99
N PRO A 3 -0.46 23.51 -9.68
CA PRO A 3 -0.94 23.58 -11.05
C PRO A 3 -2.21 24.44 -11.10
N ASN A 4 -2.09 25.66 -11.61
CA ASN A 4 -3.20 26.62 -11.68
C ASN A 4 -3.56 26.98 -13.14
N LYS A 5 -2.84 26.44 -14.13
CA LYS A 5 -2.95 26.83 -15.55
C LYS A 5 -3.90 25.96 -16.37
N LEU A 6 -4.04 24.67 -16.03
CA LEU A 6 -4.85 23.71 -16.78
C LEU A 6 -6.25 23.60 -16.16
N GLY A 7 -7.27 24.06 -16.89
CA GLY A 7 -8.67 24.06 -16.43
C GLY A 7 -8.97 25.08 -15.32
N LEU A 8 -10.11 24.91 -14.64
CA LEU A 8 -10.47 25.69 -13.45
C LEU A 8 -9.58 25.27 -12.27
N MET A 9 -8.66 26.16 -11.88
CA MET A 9 -7.76 25.98 -10.73
C MET A 9 -6.93 24.68 -10.73
N GLY A 10 -6.67 24.10 -11.91
CA GLY A 10 -5.86 22.88 -12.02
C GLY A 10 -6.62 21.55 -11.96
N LEU A 11 -7.96 21.55 -11.82
CA LEU A 11 -8.74 20.31 -11.68
C LEU A 11 -8.56 19.34 -12.86
N LEU A 12 -8.25 19.86 -14.06
CA LEU A 12 -8.04 19.04 -15.26
C LEU A 12 -6.60 18.52 -15.41
N GLN A 13 -5.68 18.89 -14.51
CA GLN A 13 -4.29 18.43 -14.52
C GLN A 13 -4.14 16.90 -14.57
N PRO A 14 -4.75 16.10 -13.66
CA PRO A 14 -4.56 14.64 -13.65
C PRO A 14 -5.05 13.97 -14.94
N PHE A 15 -6.13 14.49 -15.56
CA PHE A 15 -6.61 13.98 -16.86
C PHE A 15 -5.61 14.29 -17.98
N SER A 16 -5.03 15.49 -18.01
CA SER A 16 -4.03 15.87 -19.01
C SER A 16 -2.75 15.02 -18.91
N ASP A 17 -2.30 14.72 -17.69
CA ASP A 17 -1.13 13.86 -17.46
C ASP A 17 -1.44 12.40 -17.82
N GLY A 18 -2.65 11.92 -17.54
CA GLY A 18 -3.12 10.60 -17.96
C GLY A 18 -3.11 10.42 -19.48
N ILE A 19 -3.74 11.36 -20.21
CA ILE A 19 -3.75 11.34 -21.69
C ILE A 19 -2.31 11.37 -22.22
N LYS A 20 -1.46 12.24 -21.66
CA LYS A 20 -0.05 12.35 -22.06
C LYS A 20 0.72 11.04 -21.87
N LEU A 21 0.48 10.31 -20.78
CA LEU A 21 1.13 9.02 -20.53
C LEU A 21 0.64 7.94 -21.50
N PHE A 22 -0.65 7.91 -21.83
CA PHE A 22 -1.21 6.94 -22.78
C PHE A 22 -0.81 7.20 -24.24
N THR A 23 -0.61 8.46 -24.63
CA THR A 23 -0.21 8.82 -26.00
C THR A 23 1.30 8.80 -26.23
N LYS A 24 2.11 8.67 -25.18
CA LYS A 24 3.56 8.60 -25.31
C LYS A 24 3.98 7.28 -25.95
N GLU A 25 5.02 7.34 -26.78
CA GLU A 25 5.65 6.15 -27.35
C GLU A 25 6.16 5.22 -26.24
N GLN A 26 5.86 3.93 -26.37
CA GLN A 26 6.31 2.92 -25.43
C GLN A 26 7.78 2.58 -25.68
N MET A 27 8.63 2.84 -24.69
CA MET A 27 10.05 2.50 -24.76
C MET A 27 10.26 1.07 -24.27
N TYR A 28 10.63 0.16 -25.17
CA TYR A 28 11.02 -1.20 -24.82
C TYR A 28 12.49 -1.26 -24.38
N LEU A 29 12.77 -1.95 -23.28
CA LEU A 29 14.14 -2.18 -22.81
C LEU A 29 14.74 -3.44 -23.45
N ASN A 30 15.78 -3.28 -24.28
CA ASN A 30 16.42 -4.37 -25.02
C ASN A 30 17.07 -5.45 -24.15
N TYR A 31 17.52 -5.12 -22.94
CA TYR A 31 18.24 -6.05 -22.05
C TYR A 31 17.41 -6.53 -20.85
N SER A 32 16.10 -6.28 -20.82
CA SER A 32 15.23 -6.60 -19.69
C SER A 32 14.51 -7.95 -19.82
N ASN A 33 14.14 -8.54 -18.69
CA ASN A 33 13.22 -9.68 -18.65
C ASN A 33 11.78 -9.19 -18.88
N TYR A 34 11.37 -9.14 -20.15
CA TYR A 34 10.13 -8.50 -20.59
C TYR A 34 8.86 -8.97 -19.86
N ILE A 35 8.70 -10.29 -19.67
CA ILE A 35 7.52 -10.87 -19.03
C ILE A 35 7.37 -10.34 -17.59
N TYR A 36 8.43 -10.43 -16.79
CA TYR A 36 8.41 -9.99 -15.39
C TYR A 36 8.31 -8.47 -15.27
N TYR A 37 8.94 -7.73 -16.19
CA TYR A 37 8.84 -6.27 -16.24
C TYR A 37 7.40 -5.81 -16.47
N TYR A 38 6.66 -6.48 -17.38
CA TYR A 38 5.27 -6.13 -17.68
C TYR A 38 4.28 -6.59 -16.60
N PHE A 39 4.44 -7.80 -16.05
CA PHE A 39 3.51 -8.32 -15.03
C PHE A 39 3.70 -7.70 -13.65
N SER A 40 4.92 -7.27 -13.29
CA SER A 40 5.18 -6.72 -11.95
C SER A 40 4.28 -5.52 -11.57
N PRO A 41 4.05 -4.49 -12.40
CA PRO A 41 3.11 -3.40 -12.07
C PRO A 41 1.64 -3.84 -12.05
N ILE A 42 1.27 -4.86 -12.83
CA ILE A 42 -0.12 -5.37 -12.87
C ILE A 42 -0.43 -6.08 -11.55
N ILE A 43 0.48 -6.93 -11.08
CA ILE A 43 0.29 -7.67 -9.83
C ILE A 43 0.30 -6.71 -8.63
N SER A 44 1.21 -5.73 -8.60
CA SER A 44 1.25 -4.76 -7.49
C SER A 44 -0.03 -3.92 -7.40
N PHE A 45 -0.56 -3.47 -8.54
CA PHE A 45 -1.84 -2.79 -8.58
C PHE A 45 -3.00 -3.68 -8.08
N PHE A 46 -3.04 -4.95 -8.51
CA PHE A 46 -4.06 -5.88 -8.07
C PHE A 46 -4.01 -6.17 -6.56
N LEU A 47 -2.81 -6.35 -5.99
CA LEU A 47 -2.62 -6.50 -4.54
C LEU A 47 -3.13 -5.28 -3.77
N SER A 48 -2.89 -4.07 -4.29
CA SER A 48 -3.41 -2.85 -3.66
C SER A 48 -4.94 -2.84 -3.59
N LEU A 49 -5.63 -3.27 -4.66
CA LEU A 49 -7.09 -3.36 -4.69
C LEU A 49 -7.64 -4.42 -3.73
N MET A 50 -6.90 -5.53 -3.55
CA MET A 50 -7.28 -6.59 -2.61
C MET A 50 -7.27 -6.12 -1.16
N ILE A 51 -6.34 -5.23 -0.78
CA ILE A 51 -6.30 -4.64 0.56
C ILE A 51 -7.52 -3.73 0.79
N TRP A 52 -7.97 -3.00 -0.23
CA TRP A 52 -9.13 -2.09 -0.11
C TRP A 52 -10.44 -2.82 0.20
N MET A 53 -10.57 -4.10 -0.12
CA MET A 53 -11.77 -4.90 0.21
C MET A 53 -12.01 -5.03 1.72
N LEU A 54 -10.99 -4.80 2.56
CA LEU A 54 -11.10 -4.90 4.01
C LEU A 54 -11.78 -3.71 4.69
N ILE A 55 -11.82 -2.55 4.02
CA ILE A 55 -12.21 -1.30 4.67
C ILE A 55 -13.70 -1.34 5.02
N PRO A 56 -14.07 -1.15 6.30
CA PRO A 56 -15.46 -1.23 6.74
C PRO A 56 -16.26 0.01 6.29
N TYR A 57 -16.95 -0.09 5.15
CA TYR A 57 -17.89 0.94 4.69
C TYR A 57 -19.24 0.84 5.40
N TYR A 58 -20.07 1.89 5.31
CA TYR A 58 -21.41 1.88 5.89
C TYR A 58 -22.29 0.76 5.34
N PHE A 59 -22.18 0.48 4.03
CA PHE A 59 -22.73 -0.71 3.40
C PHE A 59 -21.59 -1.71 3.21
N ASN A 60 -21.25 -2.45 4.26
CA ASN A 60 -20.12 -3.36 4.20
C ASN A 60 -20.50 -4.57 3.32
N PHE A 61 -19.96 -4.65 2.11
CA PHE A 61 -20.28 -5.72 1.16
C PHE A 61 -19.61 -7.06 1.53
N ILE A 62 -18.45 -7.02 2.17
CA ILE A 62 -17.68 -8.21 2.55
C ILE A 62 -17.20 -8.02 3.98
N ASN A 63 -17.52 -8.97 4.86
CA ASN A 63 -17.04 -8.99 6.23
C ASN A 63 -16.10 -10.19 6.42
N PHE A 64 -14.86 -9.92 6.81
CA PHE A 64 -13.85 -10.94 7.10
C PHE A 64 -13.66 -11.07 8.61
N ASN A 65 -13.85 -12.27 9.16
CA ASN A 65 -13.58 -12.53 10.57
C ASN A 65 -12.09 -12.32 10.92
N LEU A 66 -11.18 -12.64 10.00
CA LEU A 66 -9.73 -12.47 10.16
C LEU A 66 -9.19 -11.30 9.34
N GLY A 67 -9.90 -10.16 9.37
CA GLY A 67 -9.58 -9.00 8.53
C GLY A 67 -8.15 -8.46 8.71
N ILE A 68 -7.65 -8.39 9.95
CA ILE A 68 -6.29 -7.89 10.21
C ILE A 68 -5.21 -8.88 9.75
N LEU A 69 -5.44 -10.20 9.85
CA LEU A 69 -4.50 -11.20 9.32
C LEU A 69 -4.44 -11.16 7.80
N TYR A 70 -5.59 -11.00 7.13
CA TYR A 70 -5.65 -10.82 5.68
C TYR A 70 -4.78 -9.63 5.25
N LEU A 71 -4.86 -8.50 5.96
CA LEU A 71 -4.04 -7.32 5.65
C LEU A 71 -2.53 -7.66 5.63
N PHE A 72 -2.04 -8.38 6.65
CA PHE A 72 -0.63 -8.78 6.70
C PHE A 72 -0.22 -9.78 5.63
N CYS A 73 -1.11 -10.70 5.25
CA CYS A 73 -0.84 -11.63 4.14
C CYS A 73 -0.65 -10.87 2.82
N PHE A 74 -1.50 -9.89 2.51
CA PHE A 74 -1.39 -9.16 1.25
C PHE A 74 -0.23 -8.15 1.23
N LEU A 75 0.10 -7.53 2.37
CA LEU A 75 1.30 -6.69 2.50
C LEU A 75 2.58 -7.51 2.22
N SER A 76 2.74 -8.65 2.90
CA SER A 76 3.93 -9.51 2.72
C SER A 76 4.07 -10.05 1.28
N VAL A 77 2.96 -10.32 0.58
CA VAL A 77 2.99 -10.68 -0.85
C VAL A 77 3.43 -9.51 -1.73
N GLY A 78 3.10 -8.27 -1.35
CA GLY A 78 3.50 -7.04 -2.04
C GLY A 78 5.02 -6.90 -2.20
N VAL A 79 5.79 -7.31 -1.18
CA VAL A 79 7.27 -7.26 -1.19
C VAL A 79 7.86 -8.05 -2.35
N TYR A 80 7.28 -9.20 -2.71
CA TYR A 80 7.76 -10.00 -3.84
C TYR A 80 7.58 -9.31 -5.18
N THR A 81 6.49 -8.55 -5.36
CA THR A 81 6.29 -7.78 -6.61
C THR A 81 7.36 -6.71 -6.78
N LEU A 82 7.81 -6.12 -5.67
CA LEU A 82 8.84 -5.08 -5.64
C LEU A 82 10.22 -5.67 -5.99
N LEU A 83 10.54 -6.86 -5.45
CA LEU A 83 11.74 -7.61 -5.82
C LEU A 83 11.74 -7.96 -7.31
N MET A 84 10.63 -8.50 -7.83
CA MET A 84 10.49 -8.89 -9.22
C MET A 84 10.67 -7.70 -10.18
N ALA A 85 10.09 -6.54 -9.85
CA ALA A 85 10.28 -5.32 -10.62
C ALA A 85 11.76 -4.91 -10.69
N GLY A 86 12.47 -4.89 -9.55
CA GLY A 86 13.88 -4.50 -9.48
C GLY A 86 14.83 -5.45 -10.19
N TRP A 87 14.54 -6.76 -10.19
CA TRP A 87 15.33 -7.76 -10.91
C TRP A 87 15.07 -7.72 -12.43
N SER A 88 13.83 -7.44 -12.84
CA SER A 88 13.43 -7.52 -14.25
C SER A 88 14.16 -6.53 -15.18
N SER A 89 14.64 -5.39 -14.68
CA SER A 89 15.34 -4.36 -15.45
C SER A 89 16.81 -4.69 -15.77
N ASN A 90 17.34 -5.81 -15.26
CA ASN A 90 18.68 -6.34 -15.58
C ASN A 90 19.84 -5.33 -15.46
N SER A 91 19.74 -4.37 -14.54
CA SER A 91 20.84 -3.45 -14.20
C SER A 91 21.20 -3.58 -12.72
N ASN A 92 22.50 -3.65 -12.42
CA ASN A 92 22.99 -3.84 -11.05
C ASN A 92 22.49 -2.73 -10.10
N TYR A 93 22.40 -1.49 -10.60
CA TYR A 93 21.89 -0.38 -9.80
C TYR A 93 20.39 -0.52 -9.49
N SER A 94 19.57 -0.93 -10.46
CA SER A 94 18.15 -1.19 -10.23
C SER A 94 17.93 -2.33 -9.24
N MET A 95 18.74 -3.39 -9.31
CA MET A 95 18.64 -4.52 -8.41
C MET A 95 19.02 -4.12 -6.97
N LEU A 96 20.10 -3.36 -6.79
CA LEU A 96 20.49 -2.81 -5.48
C LEU A 96 19.45 -1.81 -4.94
N GLY A 97 18.78 -1.05 -5.81
CA GLY A 97 17.63 -0.22 -5.43
C GLY A 97 16.46 -1.06 -4.92
N GLY A 98 16.09 -2.10 -5.66
CA GLY A 98 15.03 -3.04 -5.29
C GLY A 98 15.32 -3.74 -3.96
N LEU A 99 16.54 -4.24 -3.74
CA LEU A 99 16.93 -4.89 -2.48
C LEU A 99 16.86 -3.94 -1.28
N ARG A 100 17.25 -2.68 -1.44
CA ARG A 100 17.12 -1.66 -0.37
C ARG A 100 15.67 -1.38 -0.02
N ALA A 101 14.81 -1.22 -1.03
CA ALA A 101 13.38 -1.02 -0.82
C ALA A 101 12.72 -2.24 -0.17
N VAL A 102 13.08 -3.46 -0.58
CA VAL A 102 12.62 -4.70 0.07
C VAL A 102 13.02 -4.74 1.55
N ALA A 103 14.29 -4.47 1.87
CA ALA A 103 14.75 -4.43 3.26
C ALA A 103 13.98 -3.41 4.11
N GLN A 104 13.73 -2.22 3.56
CA GLN A 104 12.91 -1.19 4.20
C GLN A 104 11.48 -1.71 4.46
N THR A 105 10.77 -2.15 3.42
CA THR A 105 9.37 -2.62 3.54
C THR A 105 9.22 -3.73 4.59
N ILE A 106 10.07 -4.76 4.57
CA ILE A 106 10.00 -5.87 5.54
C ILE A 106 10.25 -5.36 6.96
N SER A 107 11.25 -4.50 7.17
CA SER A 107 11.55 -3.98 8.51
C SER A 107 10.37 -3.19 9.10
N TYR A 108 9.68 -2.39 8.29
CA TYR A 108 8.53 -1.61 8.74
C TYR A 108 7.25 -2.44 8.85
N GLU A 109 7.07 -3.49 8.05
CA GLU A 109 5.98 -4.46 8.20
C GLU A 109 6.00 -5.15 9.58
N VAL A 110 7.18 -5.57 10.05
CA VAL A 110 7.33 -6.17 11.38
C VAL A 110 6.94 -5.17 12.47
N SER A 111 7.38 -3.92 12.34
CA SER A 111 7.03 -2.86 13.31
C SER A 111 5.52 -2.58 13.32
N LEU A 112 4.89 -2.52 12.14
CA LEU A 112 3.45 -2.34 11.98
C LEU A 112 2.68 -3.51 12.60
N ALA A 113 3.13 -4.75 12.40
CA ALA A 113 2.52 -5.94 12.99
C ALA A 113 2.51 -5.88 14.53
N LEU A 114 3.64 -5.53 15.14
CA LEU A 114 3.74 -5.40 16.60
C LEU A 114 2.82 -4.29 17.14
N ILE A 115 2.76 -3.14 16.46
CA ILE A 115 1.88 -2.03 16.85
C ILE A 115 0.41 -2.45 16.71
N MET A 116 0.02 -3.11 15.62
CA MET A 116 -1.35 -3.57 15.43
C MET A 116 -1.77 -4.63 16.46
N ILE A 117 -0.86 -5.52 16.89
CA ILE A 117 -1.13 -6.47 17.98
C ILE A 117 -1.52 -5.74 19.26
N SER A 118 -0.86 -4.61 19.59
CA SER A 118 -1.25 -3.83 20.78
C SER A 118 -2.70 -3.32 20.71
N THR A 119 -3.17 -2.92 19.53
CA THR A 119 -4.56 -2.50 19.32
C THR A 119 -5.54 -3.67 19.33
N LEU A 120 -5.11 -4.84 18.86
CA LEU A 120 -5.90 -6.08 18.85
C LEU A 120 -6.17 -6.60 20.27
N ILE A 121 -5.20 -6.48 21.18
CA ILE A 121 -5.35 -6.89 22.58
C ILE A 121 -6.51 -6.14 23.27
N MET A 122 -6.79 -4.90 22.87
CA MET A 122 -7.91 -4.12 23.42
C MET A 122 -9.28 -4.61 22.94
N ILE A 123 -9.35 -5.21 21.75
CA ILE A 123 -10.59 -5.63 21.09
C ILE A 123 -10.86 -7.13 21.34
N MET A 124 -9.80 -7.93 21.44
CA MET A 124 -9.82 -9.41 21.50
C MET A 124 -10.48 -10.08 20.28
N ASP A 125 -10.52 -9.39 19.14
CA ASP A 125 -11.02 -9.91 17.86
C ASP A 125 -10.19 -9.33 16.69
N PHE A 126 -10.10 -10.06 15.58
CA PHE A 126 -9.37 -9.68 14.37
C PHE A 126 -10.25 -8.98 13.32
N ASN A 127 -11.55 -8.91 13.56
CA ASN A 127 -12.49 -8.28 12.64
C ASN A 127 -12.43 -6.74 12.71
N LEU A 128 -12.22 -6.10 11.56
CA LEU A 128 -12.18 -4.64 11.43
C LEU A 128 -13.53 -3.96 11.71
N MET A 129 -14.65 -4.65 11.53
CA MET A 129 -15.97 -4.12 11.91
C MET A 129 -16.10 -3.96 13.42
N VAL A 130 -15.54 -4.91 14.18
CA VAL A 130 -15.55 -4.89 15.64
C VAL A 130 -14.67 -3.75 16.15
N LEU A 131 -13.51 -3.52 15.50
CA LEU A 131 -12.66 -2.35 15.77
C LEU A 131 -13.42 -1.02 15.65
N LYS A 132 -14.29 -0.87 14.64
CA LYS A 132 -15.14 0.33 14.48
C LYS A 132 -16.16 0.49 15.62
N ILE A 133 -16.73 -0.61 16.11
CA ILE A 133 -17.73 -0.57 17.19
C ILE A 133 -17.08 -0.12 18.51
N TYR A 134 -15.90 -0.65 18.85
CA TYR A 134 -15.19 -0.28 20.09
C TYR A 134 -14.69 1.18 20.09
N GLN A 135 -14.51 1.78 18.91
CA GLN A 135 -14.08 3.18 18.77
C GLN A 135 -15.23 4.21 18.84
N GLN A 136 -16.48 3.79 19.09
CA GLN A 136 -17.63 4.71 19.12
C GLN A 136 -17.52 5.77 20.24
N ASN A 137 -17.05 5.38 21.42
CA ASN A 137 -16.99 6.29 22.57
C ASN A 137 -15.72 7.14 22.58
N ILE A 138 -14.55 6.48 22.59
CA ILE A 138 -13.24 7.13 22.60
C ILE A 138 -12.41 6.50 21.50
N TRP A 139 -11.81 7.34 20.66
CA TRP A 139 -10.93 6.86 19.59
C TRP A 139 -9.63 6.30 20.17
N PHE A 140 -9.18 5.17 19.63
CA PHE A 140 -7.93 4.54 20.05
C PHE A 140 -6.69 5.40 19.79
N MET A 141 -6.77 6.36 18.87
CA MET A 141 -5.71 7.36 18.65
C MET A 141 -5.44 8.19 19.91
N PHE A 142 -6.47 8.58 20.67
CA PHE A 142 -6.29 9.34 21.91
C PHE A 142 -5.83 8.44 23.07
N LEU A 143 -6.37 7.23 23.14
CA LEU A 143 -6.01 6.28 24.20
C LEU A 143 -4.54 5.82 24.09
N MET A 144 -4.08 5.54 22.87
CA MET A 144 -2.76 4.98 22.58
C MET A 144 -1.93 5.97 21.75
N PHE A 145 -1.84 7.23 22.22
CA PHE A 145 -1.22 8.31 21.45
C PHE A 145 0.22 8.01 20.98
N PRO A 146 1.16 7.50 21.82
CA PRO A 146 2.51 7.20 21.36
C PRO A 146 2.54 6.10 20.28
N LEU A 147 1.71 5.07 20.44
CA LEU A 147 1.60 3.98 19.46
C LEU A 147 1.00 4.48 18.15
N SER A 148 0.03 5.39 18.19
CA SER A 148 -0.55 5.98 16.98
C SER A 148 0.48 6.78 16.17
N MET A 149 1.42 7.47 16.84
CA MET A 149 2.51 8.17 16.19
C MET A 149 3.53 7.21 15.57
N CYS A 150 3.88 6.12 16.27
CA CYS A 150 4.72 5.06 15.71
C CYS A 150 4.05 4.35 14.54
N MET A 151 2.73 4.16 14.60
CA MET A 151 1.96 3.57 13.50
C MET A 151 2.03 4.46 12.26
N PHE A 152 1.84 5.77 12.44
CA PHE A 152 1.94 6.73 11.35
C PHE A 152 3.34 6.76 10.71
N SER A 153 4.40 6.74 11.51
CA SER A 153 5.76 6.68 10.97
C SER A 153 6.04 5.37 10.23
N SER A 154 5.53 4.24 10.72
CA SER A 154 5.66 2.94 10.04
C SER A 154 4.89 2.85 8.73
N MET A 155 3.76 3.56 8.60
CA MET A 155 2.98 3.62 7.35
C MET A 155 3.58 4.57 6.31
N LEU A 156 4.36 5.57 6.75
CA LEU A 156 5.05 6.51 5.87
C LEU A 156 6.33 5.91 5.25
N ALA A 157 6.94 4.96 5.97
CA ALA A 157 8.19 4.33 5.58
C ALA A 157 7.97 3.13 4.66
#